data_AF-A0ABD6B5X9-F1
#
_entry.id   AF-A0ABD6B5X9-F1
#
_cell.length_a   1.000
_cell.length_b   1.000
_cell.length_c   1.000
_cell.angle_alpha   90.00
_cell.angle_beta   90.00
_cell.angle_gamma   90.00
#
_symmetry.space_group_name_H-M   'P 1'
#
loop_
_entity.id
_entity.type
_entity.pdbx_description
1 polymer ?
#
loop_
_entity_poly.entity_id
_entity_poly.type
_entity_poly.pdbx_seq_one_letter_code
_entity_poly.pdbx_strand_id
1 'polypeptide(L)'
;MKFVEEVVVDAFLPTYRAMLAERLRDRGLTQAEVADLLGVSQSAVSKYAHGEVDVHPDVKGDERVRALADRVAEGLADGTLSRVGALVETEVLIRELEDGDLLARLHEEAVPGLAEVDATFAVHDADSALRTSEQVLASVRRGLRVLTNASGFAGLIPNVGTNLAESLPDPTGIEDVAAVPGRVVDVKGAATVPGDPEFGVSEHVAGVL
;
A
#
# COMPACT_ATOMS: atom_id res chain seq x y z
N MET A 1 2.73 12.46 -7.11
CA MET A 1 2.75 11.06 -6.65
C MET A 1 3.77 11.01 -5.54
N LYS A 2 3.36 10.59 -4.34
CA LYS A 2 4.24 10.33 -3.21
C LYS A 2 3.92 8.93 -2.73
N PHE A 3 4.94 8.11 -2.48
CA PHE A 3 4.80 6.76 -1.98
C PHE A 3 4.81 6.73 -0.44
N VAL A 4 4.26 5.69 0.18
CA VAL A 4 4.32 5.56 1.65
C VAL A 4 5.77 5.43 2.12
N GLU A 5 6.63 4.81 1.31
CA GLU A 5 8.04 4.64 1.62
C GLU A 5 8.75 6.00 1.72
N GLU A 6 8.28 7.01 0.98
CA GLU A 6 8.77 8.38 1.14
C GLU A 6 8.29 8.99 2.46
N VAL A 7 7.08 8.67 2.94
CA VAL A 7 6.61 9.07 4.28
C VAL A 7 7.44 8.40 5.38
N VAL A 8 7.79 7.12 5.21
CA VAL A 8 8.67 6.39 6.12
C VAL A 8 10.05 7.06 6.21
N VAL A 9 10.64 7.42 5.07
CA VAL A 9 11.95 8.08 4.99
C VAL A 9 11.93 9.51 5.53
N ASP A 10 10.86 10.26 5.27
CA ASP A 10 10.77 11.68 5.64
C ASP A 10 10.31 11.91 7.08
N ALA A 11 9.42 11.07 7.60
CA ALA A 11 8.79 11.26 8.91
C ALA A 11 9.18 10.18 9.92
N PHE A 12 9.07 8.89 9.56
CA PHE A 12 9.26 7.80 10.53
C PHE A 12 10.73 7.61 10.92
N LEU A 13 11.60 7.32 9.94
CA LEU A 13 13.00 6.96 10.20
C LEU A 13 13.80 8.07 10.88
N PRO A 14 13.67 9.37 10.54
CA PRO A 14 14.39 10.43 11.23
C PRO A 14 13.96 10.52 12.70
N THR A 15 12.64 10.43 12.95
CA THR A 15 12.06 10.47 14.30
C THR A 15 12.48 9.26 15.14
N TYR A 16 12.30 8.05 14.60
CA TYR A 16 12.63 6.81 15.27
C TYR A 16 14.13 6.70 15.56
N ARG A 17 15.00 7.06 14.60
CA ARG A 17 16.46 7.06 14.82
C ARG A 17 16.89 8.07 15.87
N ALA A 18 16.28 9.26 15.91
CA ALA A 18 16.57 10.23 16.96
C ALA A 18 16.18 9.68 18.34
N MET A 19 14.98 9.10 18.46
CA MET A 19 14.49 8.48 19.69
C MET A 19 15.35 7.30 20.16
N LEU A 20 15.80 6.46 19.22
CA LEU A 20 16.65 5.31 19.52
C LEU A 20 18.07 5.74 19.89
N ALA A 21 18.64 6.73 19.19
CA ALA A 21 19.94 7.30 19.52
C ALA A 21 19.95 7.92 20.93
N GLU A 22 18.93 8.68 21.30
CA GLU A 22 18.75 9.25 22.63
C GLU A 22 18.73 8.15 23.70
N ARG A 23 17.92 7.10 23.52
CA ARG A 23 17.81 5.98 24.46
C ARG A 23 19.09 5.17 24.63
N LEU A 24 19.85 4.97 23.55
CA LEU A 24 21.14 4.30 23.60
C LEU A 24 22.19 5.17 24.31
N ARG A 25 22.15 6.49 24.09
CA ARG A 25 22.98 7.48 24.80
C ARG A 25 22.71 7.48 26.29
N ASP A 26 21.44 7.46 26.69
CA ASP A 26 21.02 7.40 28.10
C ASP A 26 21.48 6.11 28.79
N ARG A 27 21.71 5.04 28.02
CA ARG A 27 22.28 3.77 28.46
C ARG A 27 23.82 3.75 28.48
N GLY A 28 24.46 4.90 28.25
CA GLY A 28 25.90 5.07 28.41
C GLY A 28 26.73 4.83 27.14
N LEU A 29 26.10 4.55 25.99
CA LEU A 29 26.84 4.36 24.75
C LEU A 29 27.41 5.69 24.24
N THR A 30 28.60 5.62 23.64
CA THR A 30 29.24 6.74 22.95
C THR A 30 28.54 7.02 21.62
N GLN A 31 28.72 8.22 21.07
CA GLN A 31 28.16 8.55 19.75
C GLN A 31 28.68 7.62 18.63
N ALA A 32 29.91 7.13 18.75
CA ALA A 32 30.50 6.22 17.79
C ALA A 32 29.83 4.83 17.86
N GLU A 33 29.62 4.29 19.06
CA GLU A 33 28.91 3.02 19.24
C GLU A 33 27.46 3.11 18.76
N VAL A 34 26.77 4.21 19.05
CA VAL A 34 25.41 4.45 18.53
C VAL A 34 25.41 4.52 17.00
N ALA A 35 26.39 5.18 16.38
CA ALA A 35 26.50 5.27 14.93
C ALA A 35 26.68 3.88 14.29
N ASP A 36 27.55 3.06 14.87
CA ASP A 36 27.80 1.68 14.41
C ASP A 36 26.56 0.78 14.55
N LEU A 37 25.79 0.94 15.63
CA LEU A 37 24.55 0.20 15.87
C LEU A 37 23.45 0.60 14.88
N LEU A 38 23.28 1.90 14.65
CA LEU A 38 22.24 2.44 13.76
C LEU A 38 22.60 2.38 12.28
N GLY A 39 23.87 2.09 11.94
CA GLY A 39 24.34 2.06 10.56
C GLY A 39 24.35 3.45 9.90
N VAL A 40 24.61 4.51 10.69
CA VAL A 40 24.67 5.90 10.22
C VAL A 40 26.02 6.51 10.56
N SER A 41 26.30 7.74 10.09
CA SER A 41 27.51 8.44 10.48
C SER A 41 27.44 8.95 11.93
N GLN A 42 28.59 9.05 12.60
CA GLN A 42 28.66 9.72 13.92
C GLN A 42 28.17 11.17 13.88
N SER A 43 28.33 11.87 12.74
CA SER A 43 27.77 13.20 12.54
C SER A 43 26.24 13.21 12.50
N ALA A 44 25.58 12.16 11.99
CA ALA A 44 24.13 12.01 12.05
C ALA A 44 23.66 11.83 13.49
N VAL A 45 24.36 10.99 14.27
CA VAL A 45 24.09 10.83 15.72
C VAL A 45 24.26 12.14 16.48
N SER A 46 25.27 12.94 16.13
CA SER A 46 25.45 14.27 16.70
C SER A 46 24.24 15.17 16.45
N LYS A 47 23.69 15.17 15.22
CA LYS A 47 22.49 15.95 14.89
C LYS A 47 21.26 15.49 15.68
N TYR A 48 21.07 14.18 15.83
CA TYR A 48 20.00 13.63 16.67
C TYR A 48 20.09 14.15 18.11
N ALA A 49 21.28 14.10 18.70
CA ALA A 49 21.50 14.53 20.08
C ALA A 49 21.28 16.04 20.31
N HIS A 50 21.45 16.87 19.27
CA HIS A 50 21.22 18.31 19.35
C HIS A 50 19.83 18.74 18.87
N GLY A 51 18.95 17.77 18.52
CA GLY A 51 17.62 18.07 18.00
C GLY A 51 17.62 18.78 16.64
N GLU A 52 18.70 18.65 15.87
CA GLU A 52 18.87 19.28 14.55
C GLU A 52 18.27 18.43 13.41
N VAL A 53 17.27 17.61 13.73
CA VAL A 53 16.60 16.71 12.78
C VAL A 53 15.11 16.93 12.86
N ASP A 54 14.47 16.99 11.70
CA ASP A 54 13.03 17.10 11.60
C ASP A 54 12.37 15.85 12.17
N VAL A 55 11.75 16.01 13.34
CA VAL A 55 11.00 14.95 14.03
C VAL A 55 9.51 15.19 13.85
N HIS A 56 8.80 14.14 13.46
CA HIS A 56 7.36 14.20 13.25
C HIS A 56 6.63 14.06 14.60
N PRO A 57 5.75 15.00 14.99
CA PRO A 57 5.11 14.99 16.30
C PRO A 57 4.24 13.74 16.53
N ASP A 58 3.51 13.28 15.51
CA ASP A 58 2.65 12.10 15.65
C ASP A 58 3.45 10.80 15.78
N VAL A 59 4.54 10.65 15.00
CA VAL A 59 5.45 9.49 15.14
C VAL A 59 6.13 9.49 16.50
N LYS A 60 6.62 10.66 16.93
CA LYS A 60 7.19 10.83 18.28
C LYS A 60 6.14 10.59 19.37
N GLY A 61 4.88 10.84 19.04
CA GLY A 61 3.66 10.73 19.84
C GLY A 61 3.23 9.30 20.12
N ASP A 62 3.40 8.41 19.13
CA ASP A 62 2.85 7.07 19.13
C ASP A 62 3.48 6.16 20.20
N GLU A 63 2.63 5.51 21.00
CA GLU A 63 3.05 4.67 22.11
C GLU A 63 3.79 3.41 21.65
N ARG A 64 3.41 2.82 20.52
CA ARG A 64 4.06 1.62 19.96
C ARG A 64 5.45 1.94 19.45
N VAL A 65 5.62 3.09 18.80
CA VAL A 65 6.93 3.59 18.34
C VAL A 65 7.87 3.81 19.53
N ARG A 66 7.38 4.45 20.60
CA ARG A 66 8.15 4.64 21.83
C ARG A 66 8.53 3.31 22.48
N ALA A 67 7.55 2.42 22.65
CA ALA A 67 7.77 1.12 23.26
C ALA A 67 8.77 0.27 22.47
N LEU A 68 8.70 0.31 21.13
CA LEU A 68 9.70 -0.34 20.28
C LEU A 68 11.08 0.29 20.48
N ALA A 69 11.19 1.61 20.44
CA ALA A 69 12.47 2.29 20.64
C ALA A 69 13.09 1.94 22.01
N ASP A 70 12.29 1.84 23.07
CA ASP A 70 12.74 1.43 24.40
C ASP A 70 13.26 -0.02 24.43
N ARG A 71 12.49 -0.96 23.88
CA ARG A 71 12.88 -2.38 23.81
C ARG A 71 14.12 -2.60 22.94
N VAL A 72 14.16 -1.97 21.76
CA VAL A 72 15.30 -2.08 20.84
C VAL A 72 16.55 -1.44 21.45
N ALA A 73 16.43 -0.29 22.12
CA ALA A 73 17.56 0.33 22.80
C ALA A 73 18.13 -0.54 23.91
N GLU A 74 17.26 -1.15 24.73
CA GLU A 74 17.66 -2.08 25.79
C GLU A 74 18.37 -3.30 25.20
N GLY A 75 17.74 -3.97 24.23
CA GLY A 75 18.31 -5.18 23.63
C GLY A 75 19.62 -4.95 22.87
N LEU A 76 19.77 -3.79 22.22
CA LEU A 76 21.03 -3.44 21.56
C LEU A 76 22.14 -3.10 22.57
N ALA A 77 21.80 -2.44 23.68
CA ALA A 77 22.78 -2.03 24.69
C ALA A 77 23.29 -3.20 25.54
N ASP A 78 22.44 -4.18 25.85
CA ASP A 78 22.81 -5.38 26.61
C ASP A 78 23.30 -6.55 25.73
N GLY A 79 23.14 -6.43 24.40
CA GLY A 79 23.57 -7.42 23.43
C GLY A 79 22.60 -8.59 23.25
N THR A 80 21.39 -8.54 23.83
CA THR A 80 20.35 -9.56 23.65
C THR A 80 19.65 -9.44 22.29
N LEU A 81 19.70 -8.27 21.65
CA LEU A 81 19.18 -8.00 20.32
C LEU A 81 20.33 -7.66 19.36
N SER A 82 20.32 -8.28 18.18
CA SER A 82 21.28 -7.96 17.11
C SER A 82 20.78 -6.78 16.28
N ARG A 83 21.68 -6.13 15.51
CA ARG A 83 21.30 -5.09 14.52
C ARG A 83 20.25 -5.60 13.52
N VAL A 84 20.37 -6.87 13.11
CA VAL A 84 19.39 -7.50 12.20
C VAL A 84 18.05 -7.69 12.91
N GLY A 85 18.06 -8.09 14.18
CA GLY A 85 16.83 -8.20 14.99
C GLY A 85 16.13 -6.85 15.16
N ALA A 86 16.88 -5.81 15.51
CA ALA A 86 16.37 -4.43 15.60
C ALA A 86 15.75 -3.95 14.28
N LEU A 87 16.40 -4.24 13.15
CA LEU A 87 15.85 -3.97 11.83
C LEU A 87 14.52 -4.71 11.64
N VAL A 88 14.48 -6.02 11.89
CA VAL A 88 13.26 -6.83 11.71
C VAL A 88 12.11 -6.31 12.58
N GLU A 89 12.34 -6.02 13.87
CA GLU A 89 11.28 -5.49 14.73
C GLU A 89 10.78 -4.11 14.27
N THR A 90 11.68 -3.28 13.74
CA THR A 90 11.33 -1.97 13.18
C THR A 90 10.50 -2.12 11.90
N GLU A 91 10.90 -3.01 11.00
CA GLU A 91 10.17 -3.32 9.76
C GLU A 91 8.79 -3.91 10.03
N VAL A 92 8.65 -4.76 11.06
CA VAL A 92 7.35 -5.28 11.49
C VAL A 92 6.44 -4.13 11.94
N LEU A 93 6.93 -3.23 12.79
CA LEU A 93 6.14 -2.09 13.23
C LEU A 93 5.81 -1.16 12.05
N ILE A 94 6.74 -0.89 11.14
CA ILE A 94 6.47 -0.06 9.96
C ILE A 94 5.29 -0.64 9.17
N ARG A 95 5.29 -1.94 8.90
CA ARG A 95 4.18 -2.60 8.19
C ARG A 95 2.86 -2.51 8.94
N GLU A 96 2.87 -2.69 10.26
CA GLU A 96 1.67 -2.50 11.09
C GLU A 96 1.15 -1.06 11.00
N LEU A 97 2.03 -0.06 10.92
CA LEU A 97 1.63 1.34 10.83
C LEU A 97 1.21 1.77 9.40
N GLU A 98 1.69 1.07 8.38
CA GLU A 98 1.29 1.23 6.96
C GLU A 98 -0.10 0.65 6.69
N ASP A 99 -0.56 -0.30 7.51
CA ASP A 99 -1.84 -0.98 7.37
C ASP A 99 -3.00 -0.16 7.96
N GLY A 100 -3.41 0.89 7.24
CA GLY A 100 -4.57 1.72 7.61
C GLY A 100 -4.40 2.53 8.91
N ASP A 101 -3.16 2.66 9.40
CA ASP A 101 -2.83 3.30 10.67
C ASP A 101 -1.96 4.56 10.44
N LEU A 102 -1.04 4.87 11.35
CA LEU A 102 -0.31 6.13 11.42
C LEU A 102 0.38 6.50 10.10
N LEU A 103 1.11 5.57 9.48
CA LEU A 103 1.83 5.87 8.25
C LEU A 103 0.87 6.00 7.06
N ALA A 104 -0.22 5.23 7.04
CA ALA A 104 -1.29 5.40 6.04
C ALA A 104 -1.95 6.78 6.16
N ARG A 105 -2.31 7.22 7.38
CA ARG A 105 -2.89 8.56 7.61
C ARG A 105 -1.94 9.68 7.18
N LEU A 106 -0.66 9.59 7.53
CA LEU A 106 0.34 10.57 7.09
C LEU A 106 0.52 10.56 5.57
N HIS A 107 0.33 9.41 4.92
CA HIS A 107 0.38 9.30 3.46
C HIS A 107 -0.84 9.91 2.79
N GLU A 108 -2.04 9.70 3.33
CA GLU A 108 -3.28 10.35 2.89
C GLU A 108 -3.20 11.88 3.03
N GLU A 109 -2.65 12.38 4.14
CA GLU A 109 -2.41 13.82 4.33
C GLU A 109 -1.47 14.40 3.27
N ALA A 110 -0.45 13.62 2.89
CA ALA A 110 0.50 14.01 1.86
C ALA A 110 -0.05 13.87 0.42
N VAL A 111 -1.08 13.05 0.22
CA VAL A 111 -1.73 12.80 -1.07
C VAL A 111 -3.25 12.81 -0.90
N PRO A 112 -3.89 13.99 -0.86
CA PRO A 112 -5.32 14.12 -0.54
C PRO A 112 -6.27 13.31 -1.44
N GLY A 113 -5.86 13.00 -2.67
CA GLY A 113 -6.63 12.15 -3.59
C GLY A 113 -6.75 10.68 -3.15
N LEU A 114 -6.01 10.23 -2.14
CA LEU A 114 -6.19 8.91 -1.53
C LEU A 114 -7.41 8.88 -0.59
N ALA A 115 -7.70 9.99 0.10
CA ALA A 115 -8.84 10.07 1.02
C ALA A 115 -10.21 10.03 0.31
N GLU A 116 -10.25 10.34 -0.99
CA GLU A 116 -11.46 10.23 -1.82
C GLU A 116 -11.74 8.78 -2.25
N VAL A 117 -10.74 7.91 -2.17
CA VAL A 117 -10.85 6.47 -2.42
C VAL A 117 -11.04 5.79 -1.06
N ASP A 118 -12.18 6.07 -0.42
CA ASP A 118 -12.58 5.51 0.87
C ASP A 118 -12.50 3.97 0.84
N ALA A 119 -11.41 3.42 1.34
CA ALA A 119 -11.49 2.20 2.09
C ALA A 119 -10.37 2.19 3.11
N THR A 120 -10.58 1.33 4.09
CA THR A 120 -9.61 0.75 5.01
C THR A 120 -8.48 0.08 4.20
N PHE A 121 -7.68 0.88 3.50
CA PHE A 121 -6.80 0.46 2.43
C PHE A 121 -5.39 0.27 2.96
N ALA A 122 -5.11 -0.98 3.30
CA ALA A 122 -3.79 -1.54 3.18
C ALA A 122 -3.36 -1.46 1.70
N VAL A 123 -2.74 -0.36 1.29
CA VAL A 123 -2.05 -0.28 -0.01
C VAL A 123 -0.96 -1.36 -0.11
N HIS A 124 -0.59 -1.96 1.03
CA HIS A 124 0.51 -2.91 1.20
C HIS A 124 0.09 -4.36 1.46
N ASP A 125 -1.20 -4.70 1.53
CA ASP A 125 -1.58 -6.11 1.55
C ASP A 125 -1.42 -6.72 0.15
N ALA A 126 -0.69 -7.83 0.06
CA ALA A 126 -0.52 -8.57 -1.18
C ALA A 126 -1.86 -9.06 -1.75
N ASP A 127 -2.83 -9.26 -0.86
CA ASP A 127 -4.19 -9.71 -1.13
C ASP A 127 -5.25 -8.60 -1.00
N SER A 128 -4.84 -7.32 -1.03
CA SER A 128 -5.79 -6.21 -0.85
C SER A 128 -6.93 -6.27 -1.87
N ALA A 129 -8.15 -5.98 -1.40
CA ALA A 129 -9.34 -5.94 -2.25
C ALA A 129 -9.14 -5.05 -3.49
N LEU A 130 -8.32 -3.99 -3.39
CA LEU A 130 -7.94 -3.15 -4.54
C LEU A 130 -7.15 -3.92 -5.59
N ARG A 131 -6.13 -4.68 -5.18
CA ARG A 131 -5.31 -5.47 -6.11
C ARG A 131 -6.14 -6.52 -6.80
N THR A 132 -6.98 -7.22 -6.05
CA THR A 132 -7.90 -8.22 -6.61
C THR A 132 -8.86 -7.56 -7.60
N SER A 133 -9.45 -6.43 -7.22
CA SER A 133 -10.32 -5.63 -8.11
C SER A 133 -9.60 -5.15 -9.38
N GLU A 134 -8.38 -4.62 -9.27
CA GLU A 134 -7.58 -4.20 -10.42
C GLU A 134 -7.12 -5.38 -11.28
N GLN A 135 -6.83 -6.54 -10.68
CA GLN A 135 -6.50 -7.75 -11.41
C GLN A 135 -7.69 -8.23 -12.24
N VAL A 136 -8.90 -8.23 -11.65
CA VAL A 136 -10.16 -8.55 -12.33
C VAL A 136 -10.40 -7.56 -13.48
N LEU A 137 -10.33 -6.24 -13.24
CA LEU A 137 -10.49 -5.24 -14.29
C LEU A 137 -9.45 -5.39 -15.40
N ALA A 138 -8.18 -5.60 -15.05
CA ALA A 138 -7.11 -5.81 -16.02
C ALA A 138 -7.30 -7.11 -16.80
N SER A 139 -7.87 -8.15 -16.18
CA SER A 139 -8.22 -9.42 -16.81
C SER A 139 -9.33 -9.24 -17.85
N VAL A 140 -10.43 -8.58 -17.48
CA VAL A 140 -11.51 -8.24 -18.41
C VAL A 140 -10.99 -7.39 -19.57
N ARG A 141 -10.18 -6.34 -19.32
CA ARG A 141 -9.55 -5.53 -20.38
C ARG A 141 -8.65 -6.36 -21.32
N ARG A 142 -7.92 -7.34 -20.80
CA ARG A 142 -7.13 -8.27 -21.62
C ARG A 142 -8.03 -9.16 -22.48
N GLY A 143 -9.06 -9.76 -21.87
CA GLY A 143 -10.02 -10.60 -22.58
C GLY A 143 -10.76 -9.84 -23.68
N LEU A 144 -11.17 -8.59 -23.44
CA LEU A 144 -11.77 -7.73 -24.45
C LEU A 144 -10.82 -7.48 -25.62
N ARG A 145 -9.55 -7.17 -25.36
CA ARG A 145 -8.55 -7.01 -26.43
C ARG A 145 -8.37 -8.29 -27.24
N VAL A 146 -8.40 -9.46 -26.61
CA VAL A 146 -8.33 -10.73 -27.34
C VAL A 146 -9.56 -10.93 -28.21
N LEU A 147 -10.76 -10.70 -27.67
CA LEU A 147 -12.03 -10.86 -28.38
C LEU A 147 -12.19 -9.87 -29.54
N THR A 148 -11.88 -8.60 -29.34
CA THR A 148 -12.03 -7.57 -30.39
C THR A 148 -11.02 -7.72 -31.52
N ASN A 149 -9.84 -8.30 -31.25
CA ASN A 149 -8.84 -8.62 -32.28
C ASN A 149 -9.06 -9.99 -32.93
N ALA A 150 -9.96 -10.82 -32.40
CA ALA A 150 -10.26 -12.13 -32.98
C ALA A 150 -11.09 -11.97 -34.27
N SER A 151 -10.54 -12.46 -35.39
CA SER A 151 -11.22 -12.42 -36.68
C SER A 151 -12.57 -13.14 -36.63
N GLY A 152 -13.63 -12.44 -37.04
CA GLY A 152 -14.98 -13.02 -37.12
C GLY A 152 -15.80 -12.94 -35.83
N PHE A 153 -15.23 -12.45 -34.71
CA PHE A 153 -15.98 -12.32 -33.46
C PHE A 153 -17.21 -11.39 -33.59
N ALA A 154 -17.12 -10.32 -34.39
CA ALA A 154 -18.26 -9.42 -34.64
C ALA A 154 -19.51 -10.17 -35.16
N GLY A 155 -19.33 -11.19 -36.01
CA GLY A 155 -20.43 -12.02 -36.53
C GLY A 155 -21.06 -12.97 -35.51
N LEU A 156 -20.46 -13.11 -34.32
CA LEU A 156 -20.98 -13.89 -33.20
C LEU A 156 -21.70 -13.02 -32.17
N ILE A 157 -21.68 -11.70 -32.32
CA ILE A 157 -22.35 -10.78 -31.40
C ILE A 157 -23.87 -10.82 -31.66
N PRO A 158 -24.71 -11.15 -30.67
CA PRO A 158 -26.16 -11.17 -30.84
C PRO A 158 -26.74 -9.75 -30.88
N ASN A 159 -28.00 -9.62 -31.33
CA ASN A 159 -28.70 -8.32 -31.39
C ASN A 159 -28.76 -7.56 -30.05
N VAL A 160 -28.67 -8.29 -28.92
CA VAL A 160 -28.67 -7.72 -27.57
C VAL A 160 -27.27 -7.37 -27.04
N GLY A 161 -26.23 -7.60 -27.84
CA GLY A 161 -24.82 -7.41 -27.46
C GLY A 161 -24.26 -8.57 -26.62
N THR A 162 -22.94 -8.66 -26.61
CA THR A 162 -22.17 -9.63 -25.81
C THR A 162 -21.54 -8.92 -24.62
N ASN A 163 -21.50 -9.54 -23.45
CA ASN A 163 -20.73 -9.00 -22.32
C ASN A 163 -19.58 -9.95 -21.97
N LEU A 164 -18.48 -9.39 -21.48
CA LEU A 164 -17.40 -10.13 -20.85
C LEU A 164 -17.33 -9.64 -19.41
N ALA A 165 -17.38 -10.57 -18.46
CA ALA A 165 -17.35 -10.25 -17.04
C ALA A 165 -16.47 -11.23 -16.29
N GLU A 166 -15.99 -10.78 -15.14
CA GLU A 166 -15.23 -11.56 -14.16
C GLU A 166 -15.60 -11.06 -12.76
N SER A 167 -15.75 -11.98 -11.82
CA SER A 167 -16.11 -11.66 -10.43
C SER A 167 -14.87 -11.64 -9.54
N LEU A 168 -14.97 -10.96 -8.41
CA LEU A 168 -14.11 -11.21 -7.26
C LEU A 168 -14.30 -12.67 -6.75
N PRO A 169 -13.35 -13.19 -5.96
CA PRO A 169 -13.56 -14.43 -5.21
C PRO A 169 -14.77 -14.30 -4.28
N ASP A 170 -15.57 -15.37 -4.18
CA ASP A 170 -16.76 -15.45 -3.31
C ASP A 170 -17.72 -14.24 -3.44
N PRO A 171 -18.22 -13.93 -4.66
CA PRO A 171 -19.02 -12.73 -4.90
C PRO A 171 -20.35 -12.78 -4.15
N THR A 172 -20.74 -11.65 -3.57
CA THR A 172 -21.95 -11.50 -2.76
C THR A 172 -23.04 -10.67 -3.44
N GLY A 173 -22.66 -9.86 -4.44
CA GLY A 173 -23.59 -9.02 -5.18
C GLY A 173 -23.03 -8.50 -6.49
N ILE A 174 -23.79 -7.59 -7.12
CA ILE A 174 -23.44 -7.00 -8.42
C ILE A 174 -22.16 -6.15 -8.34
N GLU A 175 -21.92 -5.53 -7.19
CA GLU A 175 -20.74 -4.77 -6.84
C GLU A 175 -19.43 -5.56 -6.93
N ASP A 176 -19.50 -6.89 -6.82
CA ASP A 176 -18.33 -7.78 -6.89
C ASP A 176 -18.03 -8.27 -8.32
N VAL A 177 -18.81 -7.83 -9.32
CA VAL A 177 -18.70 -8.29 -10.71
C VAL A 177 -18.32 -7.14 -11.64
N ALA A 178 -17.16 -7.27 -12.27
CA ALA A 178 -16.71 -6.34 -13.30
C ALA A 178 -17.22 -6.77 -14.68
N ALA A 179 -17.77 -5.83 -15.46
CA ALA A 179 -18.28 -6.09 -16.80
C ALA A 179 -18.16 -4.85 -17.70
N VAL A 180 -18.52 -4.97 -18.98
CA VAL A 180 -18.56 -3.82 -19.91
C VAL A 180 -19.86 -3.04 -19.75
N PRO A 181 -19.82 -1.74 -19.42
CA PRO A 181 -21.00 -0.88 -19.45
C PRO A 181 -21.52 -0.77 -20.88
N GLY A 182 -22.81 -1.07 -21.09
CA GLY A 182 -23.44 -1.02 -22.40
C GLY A 182 -23.16 -2.21 -23.32
N ARG A 183 -22.34 -3.20 -22.89
CA ARG A 183 -21.97 -4.43 -23.63
C ARG A 183 -21.15 -4.18 -24.90
N VAL A 184 -20.49 -5.22 -25.39
CA VAL A 184 -19.81 -5.23 -26.69
C VAL A 184 -20.86 -5.39 -27.80
N VAL A 185 -20.80 -4.53 -28.80
CA VAL A 185 -21.76 -4.48 -29.91
C VAL A 185 -21.07 -4.57 -31.27
N ASP A 186 -21.75 -5.13 -32.27
CA ASP A 186 -21.28 -5.07 -33.65
C ASP A 186 -21.63 -3.71 -34.27
N VAL A 187 -20.59 -2.96 -34.65
CA VAL A 187 -20.72 -1.73 -35.41
C VAL A 187 -20.03 -1.92 -36.75
N LYS A 188 -20.84 -2.13 -37.80
CA LYS A 188 -20.38 -2.26 -39.20
C LYS A 188 -19.36 -3.39 -39.39
N GLY A 189 -19.54 -4.53 -38.72
CA GLY A 189 -18.66 -5.70 -38.81
C GLY A 189 -17.46 -5.63 -37.85
N ALA A 190 -17.47 -4.71 -36.87
CA ALA A 190 -16.41 -4.54 -35.89
C ALA A 190 -16.96 -4.59 -34.47
N ALA A 191 -16.34 -5.40 -33.62
CA ALA A 191 -16.67 -5.50 -32.20
C ALA A 191 -16.24 -4.21 -31.48
N THR A 192 -17.22 -3.43 -31.02
CA THR A 192 -17.01 -2.13 -30.40
C THR A 192 -17.35 -2.19 -28.91
N VAL A 193 -16.46 -1.64 -28.08
CA VAL A 193 -16.61 -1.56 -26.62
C VAL A 193 -17.00 -0.12 -26.26
N PRO A 194 -18.19 0.13 -25.66
CA PRO A 194 -18.67 1.49 -25.38
C PRO A 194 -17.92 2.23 -24.27
N GLY A 195 -17.33 1.50 -23.32
CA GLY A 195 -16.61 2.07 -22.18
C GLY A 195 -15.67 1.06 -21.54
N ASP A 196 -14.80 1.53 -20.66
CA ASP A 196 -13.91 0.65 -19.90
C ASP A 196 -14.71 -0.27 -18.96
N PRO A 197 -14.19 -1.47 -18.63
CA PRO A 197 -14.82 -2.32 -17.64
C PRO A 197 -14.92 -1.64 -16.28
N GLU A 198 -16.04 -1.88 -15.61
CA GLU A 198 -16.39 -1.32 -14.31
C GLU A 198 -17.13 -2.36 -13.47
N PHE A 199 -17.04 -2.26 -12.15
CA PHE A 199 -17.82 -3.07 -11.21
C PHE A 199 -19.27 -2.58 -11.13
N GLY A 200 -20.22 -3.48 -10.87
CA GLY A 200 -21.61 -3.07 -10.60
C GLY A 200 -22.44 -2.69 -11.84
N VAL A 201 -21.93 -2.88 -13.06
CA VAL A 201 -22.57 -2.35 -14.27
C VAL A 201 -23.46 -3.34 -15.02
N SER A 202 -23.59 -4.59 -14.56
CA SER A 202 -24.39 -5.60 -15.26
C SER A 202 -25.08 -6.62 -14.35
N GLU A 203 -26.33 -6.33 -13.97
CA GLU A 203 -27.19 -7.25 -13.20
C GLU A 203 -27.33 -8.62 -13.88
N HIS A 204 -27.49 -8.63 -15.20
CA HIS A 204 -27.74 -9.87 -15.94
C HIS A 204 -26.58 -10.87 -15.86
N VAL A 205 -25.33 -10.39 -15.93
CA VAL A 205 -24.16 -11.26 -15.89
C VAL A 205 -23.78 -11.58 -14.44
N ALA A 206 -24.00 -10.63 -13.53
CA ALA A 206 -23.84 -10.87 -12.10
C ALA A 206 -24.78 -11.98 -11.60
N GLY A 207 -26.01 -12.09 -12.12
CA GLY A 207 -26.91 -13.19 -11.75
C GLY A 207 -26.53 -14.58 -12.31
N VAL A 208 -25.48 -14.67 -13.13
CA VAL A 208 -24.99 -15.93 -13.73
C VAL A 208 -23.71 -16.42 -13.05
N LEU A 209 -22.92 -15.52 -12.45
CA LEU A 209 -21.68 -15.79 -11.72
C LEU A 209 -21.98 -15.99 -10.23
#